data_AF-A0A1G9T1V6-F1
#
_entry.id   AF-A0A1G9T1V6-F1
#
_cell.length_a   1.000
_cell.length_b   1.000
_cell.length_c   1.000
_cell.angle_alpha   90.00
_cell.angle_beta   90.00
_cell.angle_gamma   90.00
#
_symmetry.space_group_name_H-M   'P 1'
#
loop_
_entity.id
_entity.type
_entity.pdbx_description
1 polymer ?
#
loop_
_entity_poly.entity_id
_entity_poly.type
_entity_poly.pdbx_seq_one_letter_code
_entity_poly.pdbx_strand_id
1 'polypeptide(L)'
;MQPENLRYFSGFTGGEGALVLMTEGKPVLWTDSRYTEQAAQQSGIECDIKNHEGRLLECIGCFIKENSMHVVGYEKNYLTLAAYEGITAHADESRFVGCAFSFLRAVKTVSELQSTREASIIADKAFNQLMPYIKPGVTECELCARLESSMLLLGSEEKSFTTIVASGARSAMPHGTASQKVVADGDFVTFDFGAVIDGYHSDMTRTVVAGRASQEQKEFYGLVLEAQQLGVSIIRAGLSCREADETIRQFFIDHAVGTYFTHALGHGTGLEIHEQPVLSPKAETILQENMIVTVEPGLYIEGKYGVRIEDSVVVTAHGCEILTKTPKELVELS
;
A
#
# COMPACT_ATOMS: atom_id res chain seq x y z
N MET A 1 -6.67 14.25 12.58
CA MET A 1 -6.78 13.59 11.27
C MET A 1 -6.03 12.27 11.33
N GLN A 2 -6.31 11.31 10.46
CA GLN A 2 -5.45 10.15 10.27
C GLN A 2 -4.04 10.61 9.84
N PRO A 3 -2.96 9.93 10.23
CA PRO A 3 -1.59 10.41 10.01
C PRO A 3 -1.29 10.72 8.54
N GLU A 4 -1.83 9.92 7.63
CA GLU A 4 -1.59 10.03 6.20
C GLU A 4 -2.32 11.24 5.60
N ASN A 5 -3.50 11.57 6.11
CA ASN A 5 -4.19 12.79 5.68
C ASN A 5 -3.61 14.04 6.36
N LEU A 6 -3.11 13.91 7.59
CA LEU A 6 -2.32 14.97 8.22
C LEU A 6 -1.09 15.29 7.36
N ARG A 7 -0.33 14.27 6.95
CA ARG A 7 0.80 14.41 6.02
C ARG A 7 0.36 14.96 4.67
N TYR A 8 -0.70 14.43 4.06
CA TYR A 8 -1.17 14.86 2.75
C TYR A 8 -1.59 16.33 2.71
N PHE A 9 -2.37 16.79 3.70
CA PHE A 9 -2.90 18.16 3.70
C PHE A 9 -1.94 19.20 4.26
N SER A 10 -0.98 18.80 5.10
CA SER A 10 -0.06 19.76 5.72
C SER A 10 1.40 19.57 5.35
N GLY A 11 1.85 18.40 4.90
CA GLY A 11 3.28 18.06 4.75
C GLY A 11 3.96 17.64 6.05
N PHE A 12 3.30 17.76 7.20
CA PHE A 12 3.87 17.43 8.51
C PHE A 12 3.99 15.92 8.71
N THR A 13 5.16 15.46 9.18
CA THR A 13 5.48 14.04 9.40
C THR A 13 5.67 13.66 10.87
N GLY A 14 5.32 14.54 11.81
CA GLY A 14 5.47 14.26 13.24
C GLY A 14 4.47 13.21 13.76
N GLY A 15 4.84 12.54 14.84
CA GLY A 15 4.07 11.42 15.41
C GLY A 15 2.83 11.82 16.23
N GLU A 16 2.62 13.11 16.48
CA GLU A 16 1.46 13.61 17.22
C GLU A 16 0.99 14.94 16.62
N GLY A 17 -0.28 15.01 16.21
CA GLY A 17 -0.86 16.27 15.78
C GLY A 17 -2.30 16.18 15.28
N ALA A 18 -2.92 17.34 15.15
CA ALA A 18 -4.25 17.48 14.57
C ALA A 18 -4.32 18.74 13.71
N LEU A 19 -4.64 18.56 12.43
CA LEU A 19 -4.94 19.66 11.53
C LEU A 19 -6.44 19.97 11.58
N VAL A 20 -6.77 21.24 11.81
CA VAL A 20 -8.12 21.78 11.70
C VAL A 20 -8.16 22.69 10.47
N LEU A 21 -8.88 22.23 9.44
CA LEU A 21 -9.14 23.01 8.23
C LEU A 21 -10.40 23.84 8.44
N MET A 22 -10.33 25.14 8.12
CA MET A 22 -11.45 26.07 8.24
C MET A 22 -11.90 26.54 6.87
N THR A 23 -13.20 26.79 6.70
CA THR A 23 -13.75 27.36 5.45
C THR A 23 -13.33 28.80 5.25
N GLU A 24 -13.11 29.52 6.34
CA GLU A 24 -12.60 30.89 6.38
C GLU A 24 -11.47 30.96 7.42
N GLY A 25 -10.39 31.67 7.09
CA GLY A 25 -9.20 31.77 7.96
C GLY A 25 -8.09 30.76 7.61
N LYS A 26 -6.98 30.83 8.37
CA LYS A 26 -5.82 29.95 8.17
C LYS A 26 -6.03 28.60 8.86
N PRO A 27 -5.70 27.47 8.22
CA PRO A 27 -5.67 26.17 8.90
C PRO A 27 -4.82 26.22 10.18
N VAL A 28 -5.19 25.40 11.17
CA VAL A 28 -4.43 25.31 12.43
C VAL A 28 -3.89 23.90 12.60
N LEU A 29 -2.57 23.77 12.70
CA LEU A 29 -1.88 22.53 13.02
C LEU A 29 -1.53 22.51 14.51
N TRP A 30 -2.26 21.72 15.26
CA TRP A 30 -1.95 21.44 16.67
C TRP A 30 -0.93 20.32 16.77
N THR A 31 0.09 20.52 17.61
CA THR A 31 1.08 19.51 17.99
C THR A 31 1.65 19.88 19.36
N ASP A 32 2.61 19.12 19.88
CA ASP A 32 3.30 19.44 21.13
C ASP A 32 4.70 20.02 20.89
N SER A 33 5.35 20.46 21.97
CA SER A 33 6.66 21.12 21.92
C SER A 33 7.79 20.29 21.30
N ARG A 34 7.64 18.96 21.15
CA ARG A 34 8.63 18.11 20.46
C ARG A 34 8.64 18.38 18.95
N TYR A 35 7.54 18.89 18.39
CA TYR A 35 7.33 18.95 16.95
C TYR A 35 7.00 20.35 16.41
N THR A 36 6.89 21.40 17.24
CA THR A 36 6.54 22.75 16.75
C THR A 36 7.53 23.28 15.71
N GLU A 37 8.84 23.08 15.93
CA GLU A 37 9.87 23.47 14.98
C GLU A 37 9.80 22.61 13.70
N GLN A 38 9.63 21.29 13.85
CA GLN A 38 9.47 20.38 12.72
C GLN A 38 8.25 20.76 11.88
N ALA A 39 7.10 21.01 12.50
CA ALA A 39 5.89 21.47 11.85
C ALA A 39 6.15 22.77 11.08
N ALA A 40 6.87 23.73 11.66
CA ALA A 40 7.16 25.01 11.00
C ALA A 40 8.03 24.86 9.76
N GLN A 41 8.90 23.85 9.73
CA GLN A 41 9.77 23.56 8.59
C GLN A 41 9.08 22.72 7.51
N GLN A 42 8.21 21.80 7.91
CA GLN A 42 7.60 20.82 7.01
C GLN A 42 6.24 21.25 6.46
N SER A 43 5.53 22.15 7.15
CA SER A 43 4.18 22.53 6.74
C SER A 43 4.20 23.22 5.38
N GLY A 44 3.74 22.50 4.35
CA GLY A 44 3.68 22.95 2.96
C GLY A 44 2.51 23.89 2.67
N ILE A 45 1.68 24.16 3.68
CA ILE A 45 0.58 25.13 3.64
C ILE A 45 0.83 26.25 4.64
N GLU A 46 0.25 27.42 4.37
CA GLU A 46 0.23 28.50 5.34
C GLU A 46 -0.77 28.17 6.46
N CYS A 47 -0.29 27.52 7.53
CA CYS A 47 -1.07 27.18 8.71
C CYS A 47 -0.48 27.79 9.99
N ASP A 48 -1.35 28.08 10.96
CA ASP A 48 -0.93 28.46 12.29
C ASP A 48 -0.54 27.19 13.07
N ILE A 49 0.70 27.14 13.56
CA ILE A 49 1.19 26.01 14.35
C ILE A 49 1.00 26.33 15.82
N LYS A 50 0.30 25.44 16.53
CA LYS A 50 0.00 25.61 17.95
C LYS A 50 0.54 24.46 18.78
N ASN A 51 1.29 24.81 19.81
CA ASN A 51 1.63 23.90 20.90
C ASN A 51 0.39 23.73 21.79
N HIS A 52 -0.12 22.51 21.99
CA HIS A 52 -1.20 22.30 22.95
C HIS A 52 -0.66 22.30 24.38
N GLU A 53 -1.02 23.30 25.18
CA GLU A 53 -0.72 23.38 26.60
C GLU A 53 -1.74 22.55 27.41
N GLY A 54 -1.72 21.22 27.22
CA GLY A 54 -2.67 20.32 27.87
C GLY A 54 -3.00 19.09 27.01
N ARG A 55 -4.20 18.54 27.19
CA ARG A 55 -4.69 17.43 26.37
C ARG A 55 -5.13 17.97 25.01
N LEU A 56 -4.52 17.47 23.95
CA LEU A 56 -4.78 17.87 22.56
C LEU A 56 -6.29 17.95 22.22
N LEU A 57 -7.06 16.93 22.60
CA LEU A 57 -8.50 16.86 22.30
C LEU A 57 -9.32 17.96 22.97
N GLU A 58 -8.98 18.31 24.22
CA GLU A 58 -9.64 19.40 24.96
C GLU A 58 -9.30 20.75 24.30
N CYS A 59 -8.03 20.96 23.92
CA CYS A 59 -7.62 22.17 23.19
C CYS A 59 -8.37 22.32 21.85
N ILE A 60 -8.56 21.23 21.10
CA ILE A 60 -9.34 21.24 19.86
C ILE A 60 -10.80 21.58 20.14
N GLY A 61 -11.42 20.96 21.15
CA GLY A 61 -12.81 21.24 21.52
C GLY A 61 -13.02 22.70 21.94
N CYS A 62 -12.13 23.23 22.79
CA CYS A 62 -12.14 24.64 23.17
C CYS A 62 -11.97 25.56 21.94
N PHE A 63 -11.05 25.23 21.03
CA PHE A 63 -10.84 25.99 19.80
C PHE A 63 -12.09 26.02 18.91
N ILE A 64 -12.78 24.88 18.74
CA ILE A 64 -14.04 24.78 17.99
C ILE A 64 -15.09 25.72 18.60
N LYS A 65 -15.22 25.70 19.94
CA LYS A 65 -16.15 26.55 20.69
C LYS A 65 -15.82 28.04 20.59
N GLU A 66 -14.56 28.41 20.82
CA GLU A 66 -14.08 29.80 20.75
C GLU A 66 -14.29 30.42 19.36
N ASN A 67 -14.16 29.62 18.30
CA ASN A 67 -14.38 30.05 16.91
C ASN A 67 -15.83 29.86 16.44
N SER A 68 -16.76 29.49 17.32
CA SER A 68 -18.18 29.30 17.00
C SER A 68 -18.42 28.38 15.79
N MET A 69 -17.64 27.30 15.68
CA MET A 69 -17.73 26.37 14.55
C MET A 69 -18.96 25.46 14.68
N HIS A 70 -20.08 25.84 14.08
CA HIS A 70 -21.35 25.11 14.24
C HIS A 70 -21.41 23.74 13.57
N VAL A 71 -20.62 23.48 12.52
CA VAL A 71 -20.58 22.20 11.82
C VAL A 71 -19.13 21.76 11.66
N VAL A 72 -18.78 20.62 12.24
CA VAL A 72 -17.41 20.09 12.23
C VAL A 72 -17.37 18.76 11.50
N GLY A 73 -16.66 18.73 10.37
CA GLY A 73 -16.34 17.50 9.67
C GLY A 73 -15.25 16.73 10.41
N TYR A 74 -15.37 15.42 10.52
CA TYR A 74 -14.33 14.56 11.09
C TYR A 74 -14.17 13.27 10.30
N GLU A 75 -13.02 12.64 10.42
CA GLU A 75 -12.72 11.38 9.73
C GLU A 75 -13.39 10.22 10.44
N LYS A 76 -14.56 9.82 9.94
CA LYS A 76 -15.40 8.81 10.60
C LYS A 76 -14.75 7.43 10.69
N ASN A 77 -13.77 7.15 9.82
CA ASN A 77 -13.06 5.88 9.77
C ASN A 77 -11.82 5.85 10.69
N TYR A 78 -11.48 6.97 11.33
CA TYR A 78 -10.25 7.10 12.13
C TYR A 78 -10.50 7.62 13.55
N LEU A 79 -11.39 8.60 13.72
CA LEU A 79 -11.64 9.19 15.03
C LEU A 79 -12.29 8.16 15.97
N THR A 80 -11.58 7.81 17.05
CA THR A 80 -12.10 6.88 18.06
C THR A 80 -13.24 7.53 18.85
N LEU A 81 -14.12 6.71 19.45
CA LEU A 81 -15.18 7.22 20.33
C LEU A 81 -14.61 8.05 21.49
N ALA A 82 -13.52 7.59 22.11
CA ALA A 82 -12.87 8.34 23.18
C ALA A 82 -12.34 9.70 22.70
N ALA A 83 -11.78 9.78 21.49
CA ALA A 83 -11.33 11.04 20.92
C ALA A 83 -12.49 11.98 20.61
N TYR A 84 -13.58 11.45 20.07
CA TYR A 84 -14.81 12.16 19.82
C TYR A 84 -15.42 12.73 21.12
N GLU A 85 -15.54 11.92 22.17
CA GLU A 85 -16.04 12.34 23.48
C GLU A 85 -15.15 13.43 24.10
N GLY A 86 -13.83 13.30 23.99
CA GLY A 86 -12.88 14.30 24.48
C GLY A 86 -13.02 15.66 23.79
N ILE A 87 -13.29 15.69 22.48
CA ILE A 87 -13.54 16.93 21.74
C ILE A 87 -14.92 17.50 22.07
N THR A 88 -15.97 16.67 22.02
CA THR A 88 -17.37 17.10 22.17
C THR A 88 -17.72 17.57 23.57
N ALA A 89 -17.01 17.09 24.61
CA ALA A 89 -17.14 17.61 25.97
C ALA A 89 -16.89 19.12 26.08
N HIS A 90 -16.16 19.71 25.12
CA HIS A 90 -15.83 21.14 25.08
C HIS A 90 -16.43 21.87 23.87
N ALA A 91 -17.19 21.17 23.02
CA ALA A 91 -17.78 21.69 21.77
C ALA A 91 -19.23 21.19 21.60
N ASP A 92 -20.01 21.23 22.68
CA ASP A 92 -21.36 20.66 22.81
C ASP A 92 -22.42 21.31 21.92
N GLU A 93 -22.20 22.57 21.51
CA GLU A 93 -23.09 23.29 20.59
C GLU A 93 -22.83 22.97 19.10
N SER A 94 -21.78 22.20 18.79
CA SER A 94 -21.36 21.91 17.42
C SER A 94 -21.97 20.61 16.90
N ARG A 95 -22.39 20.59 15.64
CA ARG A 95 -22.85 19.38 14.96
C ARG A 95 -21.68 18.69 14.26
N PHE A 96 -21.37 17.46 14.65
CA PHE A 96 -20.30 16.67 14.05
C PHE A 96 -20.82 15.82 12.88
N VAL A 97 -20.09 15.84 11.76
CA VAL A 97 -20.45 15.11 10.54
C VAL A 97 -19.29 14.23 10.10
N GLY A 98 -19.56 12.93 9.96
CA GLY A 98 -18.56 11.97 9.49
C GLY A 98 -18.26 12.14 8.00
N CYS A 99 -17.00 12.40 7.67
CA CYS A 99 -16.46 12.55 6.33
C CYS A 99 -15.51 11.39 5.98
N ALA A 100 -15.35 11.14 4.68
CA ALA A 100 -14.32 10.25 4.14
C ALA A 100 -13.46 11.07 3.17
N PHE A 101 -12.13 11.05 3.34
CA PHE A 101 -11.21 11.81 2.50
C PHE A 101 -10.29 10.94 1.64
N SER A 102 -10.31 9.61 1.84
CA SER A 102 -9.40 8.69 1.14
C SER A 102 -9.49 8.77 -0.39
N PHE A 103 -10.65 9.14 -0.95
CA PHE A 103 -10.81 9.32 -2.40
C PHE A 103 -10.02 10.52 -2.96
N LEU A 104 -9.68 11.52 -2.13
CA LEU A 104 -8.94 12.71 -2.55
C LEU A 104 -7.47 12.43 -2.89
N ARG A 105 -6.95 11.29 -2.43
CA ARG A 105 -5.57 10.80 -2.67
C ARG A 105 -5.48 9.77 -3.81
N ALA A 106 -6.63 9.32 -4.32
CA ALA A 106 -6.66 8.23 -5.29
C ALA A 106 -5.94 8.60 -6.61
N VAL A 107 -6.09 9.86 -7.06
CA VAL A 107 -5.43 10.43 -8.23
C VAL A 107 -4.19 11.20 -7.78
N LYS A 108 -3.01 10.72 -8.20
CA LYS A 108 -1.73 11.25 -7.74
C LYS A 108 -1.31 12.47 -8.53
N THR A 109 -0.68 13.40 -7.85
CA THR A 109 0.09 14.50 -8.45
C THR A 109 1.44 13.99 -8.97
N VAL A 110 2.14 14.82 -9.75
CA VAL A 110 3.43 14.46 -10.35
C VAL A 110 4.48 14.12 -9.29
N SER A 111 4.52 14.85 -8.17
CA SER A 111 5.47 14.58 -7.09
C SER A 111 5.20 13.24 -6.41
N GLU A 112 3.92 12.91 -6.17
CA GLU A 112 3.54 11.63 -5.55
C GLU A 112 3.90 10.46 -6.46
N LEU A 113 3.63 10.57 -7.76
CA LEU A 113 4.07 9.58 -8.75
C LEU A 113 5.59 9.42 -8.78
N GLN A 114 6.35 10.50 -8.60
CA GLN A 114 7.80 10.44 -8.58
C GLN A 114 8.32 9.71 -7.34
N SER A 115 7.79 10.00 -6.15
CA SER A 115 8.15 9.30 -4.92
C SER A 115 7.84 7.80 -5.02
N THR A 116 6.66 7.41 -5.54
CA THR A 116 6.35 5.98 -5.75
C THR A 116 7.28 5.33 -6.79
N ARG A 117 7.65 6.02 -7.89
CA ARG A 117 8.63 5.49 -8.85
C ARG A 117 9.98 5.21 -8.20
N GLU A 118 10.46 6.13 -7.37
CA GLU A 118 11.73 5.99 -6.65
C GLU A 118 11.67 4.82 -5.65
N ALA A 119 10.57 4.70 -4.91
CA ALA A 119 10.32 3.55 -4.04
C ALA A 119 10.33 2.21 -4.82
N SER A 120 9.62 2.12 -5.96
CA SER A 120 9.63 0.92 -6.81
C SER A 120 11.03 0.57 -7.32
N ILE A 121 11.83 1.57 -7.72
CA ILE A 121 13.22 1.36 -8.15
C ILE A 121 14.08 0.77 -7.02
N ILE A 122 13.86 1.20 -5.78
CA ILE A 122 14.56 0.65 -4.61
C ILE A 122 14.17 -0.81 -4.40
N ALA A 123 12.86 -1.14 -4.43
CA ALA A 123 12.37 -2.50 -4.30
C ALA A 123 12.97 -3.42 -5.39
N ASP A 124 12.97 -2.99 -6.65
CA ASP A 124 13.58 -3.73 -7.76
C ASP A 124 15.07 -4.02 -7.53
N LYS A 125 15.84 -2.99 -7.16
CA LYS A 125 17.27 -3.13 -6.89
C LYS A 125 17.52 -4.07 -5.71
N ALA A 126 16.75 -3.96 -4.64
CA ALA A 126 16.90 -4.78 -3.44
C ALA A 126 16.63 -6.25 -3.74
N PHE A 127 15.59 -6.54 -4.52
CA PHE A 127 15.27 -7.91 -4.92
C PHE A 127 16.35 -8.51 -5.83
N ASN A 128 16.87 -7.72 -6.78
CA ASN A 128 17.98 -8.16 -7.61
C ASN A 128 19.25 -8.45 -6.78
N GLN A 129 19.53 -7.67 -5.73
CA GLN A 129 20.61 -7.95 -4.78
C GLN A 129 20.34 -9.19 -3.92
N LEU A 130 19.08 -9.53 -3.66
CA LEU A 130 18.69 -10.71 -2.91
C LEU A 130 18.85 -12.01 -3.71
N MET A 131 18.63 -12.01 -5.03
CA MET A 131 18.64 -13.21 -5.88
C MET A 131 19.76 -14.21 -5.59
N PRO A 132 21.04 -13.81 -5.45
CA PRO A 132 22.14 -14.76 -5.20
C PRO A 132 22.10 -15.47 -3.84
N TYR A 133 21.25 -15.02 -2.92
CA TYR A 133 21.10 -15.59 -1.58
C TYR A 133 19.94 -16.57 -1.46
N ILE A 134 19.06 -16.64 -2.47
CA ILE A 134 17.89 -17.53 -2.48
C ILE A 134 18.35 -18.91 -2.92
N LYS A 135 18.47 -19.84 -1.96
CA LYS A 135 18.89 -21.22 -2.20
C LYS A 135 18.41 -22.16 -1.10
N PRO A 136 18.36 -23.48 -1.35
CA PRO A 136 18.05 -24.44 -0.30
C PRO A 136 18.97 -24.31 0.93
N GLY A 137 18.39 -24.42 2.13
CA GLY A 137 19.10 -24.37 3.41
C GLY A 137 19.07 -23.02 4.13
N VAL A 138 18.68 -21.93 3.48
CA VAL A 138 18.43 -20.63 4.15
C VAL A 138 17.01 -20.58 4.72
N THR A 139 16.75 -19.74 5.71
CA THR A 139 15.39 -19.54 6.25
C THR A 139 14.66 -18.40 5.55
N GLU A 140 13.33 -18.42 5.58
CA GLU A 140 12.51 -17.31 5.08
C GLU A 140 12.85 -16.00 5.82
N CYS A 141 13.04 -16.06 7.15
CA CYS A 141 13.46 -14.90 7.95
C CYS A 141 14.83 -14.34 7.53
N GLU A 142 15.81 -15.19 7.16
CA GLU A 142 17.11 -14.71 6.69
C GLU A 142 16.95 -13.92 5.38
N LEU A 143 16.17 -14.46 4.43
CA LEU A 143 15.91 -13.79 3.15
C LEU A 143 15.15 -12.48 3.34
N CYS A 144 14.15 -12.47 4.22
CA CYS A 144 13.42 -11.26 4.61
C CYS A 144 14.35 -10.19 5.19
N ALA A 145 15.21 -10.56 6.15
CA ALA A 145 16.15 -9.62 6.76
C ALA A 145 17.15 -9.03 5.74
N ARG A 146 17.63 -9.84 4.78
CA ARG A 146 18.50 -9.37 3.69
C ARG A 146 17.78 -8.39 2.78
N LEU A 147 16.52 -8.69 2.42
CA LEU A 147 15.71 -7.85 1.54
C LEU A 147 15.41 -6.50 2.18
N GLU A 148 14.90 -6.50 3.41
CA GLU A 148 14.60 -5.28 4.16
C GLU A 148 15.86 -4.44 4.41
N SER A 149 16.98 -5.09 4.79
CA SER A 149 18.26 -4.39 4.95
C SER A 149 18.76 -3.78 3.64
N SER A 150 18.59 -4.47 2.51
CA SER A 150 19.00 -3.96 1.20
C SER A 150 18.17 -2.75 0.80
N MET A 151 16.84 -2.77 1.01
CA MET A 151 15.97 -1.61 0.75
C MET A 151 16.39 -0.39 1.59
N LEU A 152 16.66 -0.57 2.88
CA LEU A 152 17.16 0.51 3.75
C LEU A 152 18.49 1.09 3.27
N LEU A 153 19.44 0.22 2.90
CA LEU A 153 20.75 0.64 2.38
C LEU A 153 20.66 1.36 1.02
N LEU A 154 19.62 1.08 0.24
CA LEU A 154 19.33 1.72 -1.04
C LEU A 154 18.54 3.03 -0.91
N GLY A 155 18.16 3.42 0.32
CA GLY A 155 17.54 4.71 0.61
C GLY A 155 16.06 4.67 1.00
N SER A 156 15.48 3.48 1.21
CA SER A 156 14.11 3.38 1.72
C SER A 156 14.02 3.94 3.15
N GLU A 157 12.98 4.71 3.45
CA GLU A 157 12.71 5.22 4.81
C GLU A 157 12.44 4.06 5.78
N GLU A 158 11.66 3.09 5.31
CA GLU A 158 11.29 1.86 6.01
C GLU A 158 10.81 0.80 5.01
N LYS A 159 10.16 -0.26 5.48
CA LYS A 159 9.44 -1.22 4.62
C LYS A 159 8.00 -0.78 4.45
N SER A 160 7.43 -0.99 3.27
CA SER A 160 6.04 -0.59 3.01
C SER A 160 5.03 -1.26 3.94
N PHE A 161 5.28 -2.53 4.26
CA PHE A 161 4.46 -3.38 5.11
C PHE A 161 5.31 -4.54 5.64
N THR A 162 4.71 -5.46 6.40
CA THR A 162 5.42 -6.65 6.85
C THR A 162 5.74 -7.54 5.66
N THR A 163 7.01 -7.57 5.25
CA THR A 163 7.53 -8.41 4.16
C THR A 163 7.10 -9.86 4.32
N ILE A 164 6.54 -10.41 3.26
CA ILE A 164 6.19 -11.82 3.13
C ILE A 164 7.33 -12.54 2.43
N VAL A 165 7.75 -13.66 3.01
CA VAL A 165 8.62 -14.66 2.37
C VAL A 165 8.02 -16.02 2.67
N ALA A 166 7.39 -16.63 1.68
CA ALA A 166 6.60 -17.85 1.86
C ALA A 166 7.10 -18.95 0.93
N SER A 167 7.69 -20.01 1.49
CA SER A 167 8.36 -21.08 0.75
C SER A 167 7.65 -22.43 0.83
N GLY A 168 7.71 -23.21 -0.25
CA GLY A 168 7.08 -24.54 -0.35
C GLY A 168 5.57 -24.46 -0.13
N ALA A 169 5.00 -25.33 0.71
CA ALA A 169 3.58 -25.28 1.05
C ALA A 169 3.12 -23.95 1.68
N ARG A 170 4.04 -23.17 2.30
CA ARG A 170 3.69 -21.84 2.83
C ARG A 170 3.40 -20.83 1.73
N SER A 171 3.92 -21.02 0.51
CA SER A 171 3.58 -20.15 -0.64
C SER A 171 2.08 -20.18 -0.99
N ALA A 172 1.32 -21.17 -0.50
CA ALA A 172 -0.14 -21.21 -0.58
C ALA A 172 -0.85 -20.30 0.44
N MET A 173 -0.12 -19.58 1.29
CA MET A 173 -0.67 -18.62 2.27
C MET A 173 -0.52 -17.21 1.70
N PRO A 174 -1.60 -16.54 1.24
CA PRO A 174 -1.51 -15.22 0.62
C PRO A 174 -0.79 -14.17 1.49
N HIS A 175 -0.98 -14.26 2.81
CA HIS A 175 -0.34 -13.42 3.83
C HIS A 175 0.70 -14.18 4.68
N GLY A 176 1.38 -15.17 4.08
CA GLY A 176 2.35 -16.03 4.76
C GLY A 176 3.64 -15.31 5.13
N THR A 177 3.62 -14.48 6.17
CA THR A 177 4.82 -13.75 6.63
C THR A 177 6.01 -14.68 6.88
N ALA A 178 7.22 -14.12 6.71
CA ALA A 178 8.47 -14.87 6.82
C ALA A 178 8.58 -15.63 8.15
N SER A 179 8.95 -16.91 8.08
CA SER A 179 9.06 -17.78 9.26
C SER A 179 10.46 -18.41 9.40
N GLN A 180 10.62 -19.25 10.42
CA GLN A 180 11.84 -20.06 10.59
C GLN A 180 11.88 -21.28 9.67
N LYS A 181 10.91 -21.44 8.74
CA LYS A 181 10.97 -22.50 7.73
C LYS A 181 12.25 -22.36 6.91
N VAL A 182 12.96 -23.48 6.79
CA VAL A 182 14.10 -23.62 5.88
C VAL A 182 13.56 -23.85 4.46
N VAL A 183 14.09 -23.10 3.50
CA VAL A 183 13.82 -23.26 2.07
C VAL A 183 14.40 -24.60 1.62
N ALA A 184 13.60 -25.43 0.96
CA ALA A 184 14.00 -26.72 0.42
C ALA A 184 14.26 -26.64 -1.10
N ASP A 185 14.96 -27.63 -1.63
CA ASP A 185 15.11 -27.80 -3.08
C ASP A 185 13.74 -28.10 -3.73
N GLY A 186 13.43 -27.39 -4.81
CA GLY A 186 12.16 -27.43 -5.53
C GLY A 186 11.07 -26.50 -4.95
N ASP A 187 11.31 -25.77 -3.86
CA ASP A 187 10.31 -24.87 -3.29
C ASP A 187 10.04 -23.69 -4.23
N PHE A 188 8.76 -23.40 -4.48
CA PHE A 188 8.37 -22.02 -4.79
C PHE A 188 8.66 -21.15 -3.58
N VAL A 189 9.19 -19.95 -3.80
CA VAL A 189 9.43 -18.94 -2.77
C VAL A 189 8.81 -17.63 -3.24
N THR A 190 7.71 -17.23 -2.61
CA THR A 190 6.99 -15.98 -2.89
C THR A 190 7.51 -14.88 -1.98
N PHE A 191 7.92 -13.78 -2.57
CA PHE A 191 8.32 -12.55 -1.90
C PHE A 191 7.30 -11.48 -2.22
N ASP A 192 6.76 -10.84 -1.19
CA ASP A 192 5.85 -9.70 -1.33
C ASP A 192 6.29 -8.60 -0.36
N PHE A 193 6.66 -7.46 -0.93
CA PHE A 193 7.43 -6.42 -0.27
C PHE A 193 7.37 -5.07 -1.01
N GLY A 194 7.76 -4.02 -0.29
CA GLY A 194 7.88 -2.69 -0.86
C GLY A 194 8.79 -1.78 -0.05
N ALA A 195 9.23 -0.70 -0.70
CA ALA A 195 10.02 0.38 -0.15
C ALA A 195 9.17 1.65 0.01
N VAL A 196 9.68 2.61 0.78
CA VAL A 196 9.01 3.88 1.10
C VAL A 196 9.95 5.04 0.79
N ILE A 197 9.46 6.01 0.02
CA ILE A 197 10.12 7.30 -0.26
C ILE A 197 9.11 8.41 -0.04
N ASP A 198 9.47 9.41 0.77
CA ASP A 198 8.60 10.52 1.14
C ASP A 198 7.23 10.04 1.66
N GLY A 199 7.21 8.91 2.39
CA GLY A 199 5.99 8.26 2.86
C GLY A 199 5.15 7.55 1.79
N TYR A 200 5.55 7.56 0.51
CA TYR A 200 4.86 6.83 -0.56
C TYR A 200 5.39 5.41 -0.67
N HIS A 201 4.45 4.46 -0.62
CA HIS A 201 4.71 3.03 -0.61
C HIS A 201 4.78 2.48 -2.04
N SER A 202 5.80 1.67 -2.33
CA SER A 202 5.76 0.74 -3.46
C SER A 202 5.17 -0.60 -3.02
N ASP A 203 4.74 -1.42 -3.99
CA ASP A 203 4.31 -2.79 -3.76
C ASP A 203 4.70 -3.71 -4.93
N MET A 204 5.25 -4.88 -4.60
CA MET A 204 5.70 -5.87 -5.57
C MET A 204 5.80 -7.28 -4.98
N THR A 205 5.07 -8.20 -5.61
CA THR A 205 5.22 -9.64 -5.44
C THR A 205 5.98 -10.32 -6.59
N ARG A 206 6.96 -11.17 -6.25
CA ARG A 206 7.61 -12.11 -7.18
C ARG A 206 7.74 -13.50 -6.54
N THR A 207 7.41 -14.53 -7.32
CA THR A 207 7.67 -15.92 -6.95
C THR A 207 8.83 -16.48 -7.79
N VAL A 208 9.78 -17.14 -7.14
CA VAL A 208 10.90 -17.87 -7.76
C VAL A 208 10.89 -19.33 -7.33
N VAL A 209 11.73 -20.17 -7.94
CA VAL A 209 11.98 -21.54 -7.46
C VAL A 209 13.40 -21.67 -6.94
N ALA A 210 13.54 -22.15 -5.71
CA ALA A 210 14.82 -22.55 -5.15
C ALA A 210 15.15 -23.97 -5.63
N GLY A 211 16.14 -24.12 -6.50
CA GLY A 211 16.46 -25.34 -7.22
C GLY A 211 15.82 -25.34 -8.61
N ARG A 212 15.39 -26.53 -9.07
CA ARG A 212 14.77 -26.70 -10.38
C ARG A 212 13.26 -26.84 -10.30
N ALA A 213 12.56 -26.15 -11.20
CA ALA A 213 11.11 -26.25 -11.30
C ALA A 213 10.68 -27.53 -12.02
N SER A 214 9.67 -28.21 -11.49
CA SER A 214 8.98 -29.30 -12.19
C SER A 214 8.16 -28.76 -13.36
N GLN A 215 7.76 -29.65 -14.29
CA GLN A 215 6.89 -29.27 -15.40
C GLN A 215 5.54 -28.72 -14.90
N GLU A 216 4.98 -29.32 -13.85
CA GLU A 216 3.74 -28.85 -13.22
C GLU A 216 3.88 -27.43 -12.65
N GLN A 217 5.02 -27.14 -12.00
CA GLN A 217 5.30 -25.80 -11.49
C GLN A 217 5.42 -24.78 -12.62
N LYS A 218 6.07 -25.14 -13.73
CA LYS A 218 6.20 -24.27 -14.91
C LYS A 218 4.84 -23.92 -15.53
N GLU A 219 3.97 -24.93 -15.66
CA GLU A 219 2.61 -24.74 -16.17
C GLU A 219 1.76 -23.89 -15.21
N PHE A 220 1.81 -24.17 -13.91
CA PHE A 220 1.07 -23.41 -12.90
C PHE A 220 1.52 -21.95 -12.83
N TYR A 221 2.83 -21.70 -12.84
CA TYR A 221 3.39 -20.35 -12.88
C TYR A 221 3.03 -19.62 -14.17
N GLY A 222 3.14 -20.31 -15.32
CA GLY A 222 2.80 -19.76 -16.63
C GLY A 222 1.37 -19.25 -16.70
N LEU A 223 0.42 -19.97 -16.08
CA LEU A 223 -0.97 -19.55 -16.02
C LEU A 223 -1.18 -18.27 -15.20
N VAL A 224 -0.49 -18.12 -14.06
CA VAL A 224 -0.54 -16.88 -13.26
C VAL A 224 0.14 -15.72 -13.99
N LEU A 225 1.24 -15.98 -14.69
CA LEU A 225 1.94 -14.98 -15.49
C LEU A 225 1.07 -14.46 -16.65
N GLU A 226 0.38 -15.37 -17.36
CA GLU A 226 -0.55 -14.99 -18.44
C GLU A 226 -1.71 -14.13 -17.90
N ALA A 227 -2.30 -14.52 -16.77
CA ALA A 227 -3.33 -13.74 -16.09
C ALA A 227 -2.81 -12.34 -15.68
N GLN A 228 -1.59 -12.25 -15.18
CA GLN A 228 -0.98 -10.97 -14.79
C GLN A 228 -0.74 -10.06 -15.99
N GLN A 229 -0.19 -10.61 -17.07
CA GLN A 229 0.04 -9.87 -18.31
C GLN A 229 -1.27 -9.39 -18.94
N LEU A 230 -2.30 -10.23 -18.94
CA LEU A 230 -3.65 -9.85 -19.35
C LEU A 230 -4.17 -8.69 -18.48
N GLY A 231 -4.07 -8.81 -17.15
CA GLY A 231 -4.50 -7.80 -16.20
C GLY A 231 -3.86 -6.46 -16.45
N VAL A 232 -2.54 -6.41 -16.61
CA VAL A 232 -1.80 -5.18 -16.92
C VAL A 232 -2.20 -4.62 -18.29
N SER A 233 -2.41 -5.46 -19.30
CA SER A 233 -2.72 -5.02 -20.66
C SER A 233 -4.05 -4.29 -20.80
N ILE A 234 -5.01 -4.55 -19.91
CA ILE A 234 -6.34 -3.93 -19.96
C ILE A 234 -6.43 -2.63 -19.16
N ILE A 235 -5.51 -2.39 -18.21
CA ILE A 235 -5.54 -1.19 -17.36
C ILE A 235 -5.40 0.06 -18.21
N ARG A 236 -6.39 0.95 -18.09
CA ARG A 236 -6.42 2.29 -18.71
C ARG A 236 -7.50 3.14 -18.04
N ALA A 237 -7.41 4.45 -18.21
CA ALA A 237 -8.47 5.35 -17.78
C ALA A 237 -9.81 4.97 -18.44
N GLY A 238 -10.88 5.04 -17.66
CA GLY A 238 -12.24 4.66 -18.07
C GLY A 238 -12.59 3.18 -17.87
N LEU A 239 -11.64 2.30 -17.55
CA LEU A 239 -11.93 0.92 -17.18
C LEU A 239 -12.58 0.87 -15.79
N SER A 240 -13.62 0.05 -15.62
CA SER A 240 -14.18 -0.20 -14.29
C SER A 240 -13.23 -1.07 -13.47
N CYS A 241 -13.03 -0.72 -12.20
CA CYS A 241 -12.23 -1.55 -11.28
C CYS A 241 -12.82 -2.97 -11.10
N ARG A 242 -14.15 -3.09 -11.21
CA ARG A 242 -14.83 -4.38 -11.19
C ARG A 242 -14.58 -5.18 -12.46
N GLU A 243 -14.67 -4.54 -13.62
CA GLU A 243 -14.40 -5.17 -14.93
C GLU A 243 -12.95 -5.70 -15.02
N ALA A 244 -11.99 -4.97 -14.43
CA ALA A 244 -10.61 -5.43 -14.32
C ALA A 244 -10.51 -6.77 -13.57
N ASP A 245 -11.08 -6.86 -12.36
CA ASP A 245 -11.11 -8.11 -11.57
C ASP A 245 -11.89 -9.23 -12.27
N GLU A 246 -13.09 -8.93 -12.76
CA GLU A 246 -13.98 -9.90 -13.42
C GLU A 246 -13.29 -10.55 -14.62
N THR A 247 -12.53 -9.79 -15.41
CA THR A 247 -11.79 -10.31 -16.57
C THR A 247 -10.78 -11.38 -16.16
N ILE A 248 -9.99 -11.11 -15.11
CA ILE A 248 -8.93 -12.03 -14.66
C ILE A 248 -9.52 -13.21 -13.87
N ARG A 249 -10.58 -12.97 -13.11
CA ARG A 249 -11.32 -14.03 -12.44
C ARG A 249 -11.97 -14.98 -13.44
N GLN A 250 -12.55 -14.46 -14.52
CA GLN A 250 -13.13 -15.27 -15.58
C GLN A 250 -12.05 -16.07 -16.32
N PHE A 251 -10.88 -15.47 -16.59
CA PHE A 251 -9.74 -16.19 -17.15
C PHE A 251 -9.39 -17.44 -16.33
N PHE A 252 -9.33 -17.33 -15.00
CA PHE A 252 -9.06 -18.49 -14.15
C PHE A 252 -10.23 -19.50 -14.09
N ILE A 253 -11.47 -19.05 -14.20
CA ILE A 253 -12.64 -19.94 -14.30
C ILE A 253 -12.58 -20.76 -15.58
N ASP A 254 -12.25 -20.14 -16.71
CA ASP A 254 -12.15 -20.81 -18.02
C ASP A 254 -11.04 -21.87 -18.05
N HIS A 255 -10.00 -21.69 -17.22
CA HIS A 255 -8.92 -22.66 -17.00
C HIS A 255 -9.22 -23.65 -15.85
N ALA A 256 -10.44 -23.68 -15.32
CA ALA A 256 -10.88 -24.56 -14.24
C ALA A 256 -10.07 -24.44 -12.92
N VAL A 257 -9.45 -23.28 -12.66
CA VAL A 257 -8.67 -23.00 -11.44
C VAL A 257 -9.21 -21.81 -10.64
N GLY A 258 -10.36 -21.24 -11.04
CA GLY A 258 -10.95 -20.05 -10.41
C GLY A 258 -11.20 -20.18 -8.90
N THR A 259 -11.37 -21.40 -8.37
CA THR A 259 -11.54 -21.62 -6.93
C THR A 259 -10.27 -21.31 -6.12
N TYR A 260 -9.10 -21.26 -6.76
CA TYR A 260 -7.82 -20.95 -6.10
C TYR A 260 -7.48 -19.44 -6.10
N PHE A 261 -8.26 -18.61 -6.80
CA PHE A 261 -8.11 -17.15 -6.79
C PHE A 261 -9.08 -16.50 -5.80
N THR A 262 -8.60 -16.23 -4.58
CA THR A 262 -9.45 -15.96 -3.41
C THR A 262 -9.47 -14.50 -2.94
N HIS A 263 -8.66 -13.63 -3.55
CA HIS A 263 -8.58 -12.21 -3.20
C HIS A 263 -8.98 -11.31 -4.38
N ALA A 264 -8.98 -9.99 -4.14
CA ALA A 264 -9.16 -8.97 -5.18
C ALA A 264 -7.97 -8.98 -6.14
N LEU A 265 -8.15 -8.52 -7.38
CA LEU A 265 -7.06 -8.41 -8.36
C LEU A 265 -5.98 -7.40 -7.95
N GLY A 266 -6.33 -6.40 -7.14
CA GLY A 266 -5.37 -5.42 -6.62
C GLY A 266 -6.04 -4.24 -5.95
N HIS A 267 -5.23 -3.25 -5.56
CA HIS A 267 -5.63 -2.09 -4.80
C HIS A 267 -4.76 -0.87 -5.11
N GLY A 268 -5.18 0.31 -4.66
CA GLY A 268 -4.39 1.52 -4.76
C GLY A 268 -3.26 1.51 -3.74
N THR A 269 -2.16 2.15 -4.11
CA THR A 269 -1.02 2.43 -3.23
C THR A 269 -0.70 3.92 -3.28
N GLY A 270 -0.20 4.46 -2.18
CA GLY A 270 0.13 5.87 -2.02
C GLY A 270 0.81 6.11 -0.68
N LEU A 271 0.28 7.02 0.14
CA LEU A 271 0.73 7.17 1.54
C LEU A 271 0.27 6.02 2.44
N GLU A 272 -0.65 5.18 1.95
CA GLU A 272 -1.01 3.91 2.57
C GLU A 272 -0.71 2.79 1.58
N ILE A 273 -0.33 1.61 2.10
CA ILE A 273 -0.16 0.42 1.26
C ILE A 273 -1.49 -0.03 0.63
N HIS A 274 -2.60 0.10 1.36
CA HIS A 274 -3.94 -0.21 0.86
C HIS A 274 -4.80 1.05 0.86
N GLU A 275 -4.96 1.69 -0.30
CA GLU A 275 -5.85 2.83 -0.50
C GLU A 275 -6.78 2.63 -1.71
N GLN A 276 -7.63 3.62 -1.98
CA GLN A 276 -8.53 3.58 -3.13
C GLN A 276 -7.75 3.85 -4.44
N PRO A 277 -8.16 3.26 -5.58
CA PRO A 277 -9.30 2.35 -5.74
C PRO A 277 -8.96 0.87 -5.45
N VAL A 278 -9.96 0.01 -5.32
CA VAL A 278 -9.76 -1.45 -5.20
C VAL A 278 -10.27 -2.17 -6.44
N LEU A 279 -9.44 -2.99 -7.09
CA LEU A 279 -9.82 -3.83 -8.23
C LEU A 279 -10.49 -5.12 -7.72
N SER A 280 -11.81 -5.07 -7.48
CA SER A 280 -12.55 -6.18 -6.87
C SER A 280 -13.95 -6.35 -7.45
N PRO A 281 -14.62 -7.51 -7.24
CA PRO A 281 -15.99 -7.74 -7.72
C PRO A 281 -17.03 -6.74 -7.22
N LYS A 282 -16.74 -6.06 -6.11
CA LYS A 282 -17.65 -5.11 -5.44
C LYS A 282 -17.32 -3.65 -5.76
N ALA A 283 -16.31 -3.39 -6.59
CA ALA A 283 -15.86 -2.03 -6.86
C ALA A 283 -16.87 -1.28 -7.75
N GLU A 284 -17.08 -0.01 -7.42
CA GLU A 284 -17.90 0.91 -8.23
C GLU A 284 -17.06 1.97 -8.94
N THR A 285 -15.78 2.08 -8.58
CA THR A 285 -14.86 3.10 -9.08
C THR A 285 -14.46 2.83 -10.53
N ILE A 286 -14.37 3.90 -11.30
CA ILE A 286 -13.78 3.91 -12.65
C ILE A 286 -12.35 4.44 -12.53
N LEU A 287 -11.39 3.76 -13.16
CA LEU A 287 -9.99 4.16 -13.17
C LEU A 287 -9.82 5.51 -13.88
N GLN A 288 -9.01 6.38 -13.30
CA GLN A 288 -8.66 7.70 -13.83
C GLN A 288 -7.16 7.78 -14.05
N GLU A 289 -6.73 8.66 -14.95
CA GLU A 289 -5.30 8.94 -15.16
C GLU A 289 -4.63 9.33 -13.84
N ASN A 290 -3.38 8.92 -13.67
CA ASN A 290 -2.56 9.11 -12.47
C ASN A 290 -3.05 8.39 -11.21
N MET A 291 -4.06 7.53 -11.28
CA MET A 291 -4.24 6.53 -10.23
C MET A 291 -3.09 5.52 -10.27
N ILE A 292 -2.63 5.09 -9.09
CA ILE A 292 -1.75 3.93 -8.96
C ILE A 292 -2.59 2.75 -8.46
N VAL A 293 -2.43 1.58 -9.09
CA VAL A 293 -3.03 0.32 -8.64
C VAL A 293 -2.04 -0.84 -8.75
N THR A 294 -2.14 -1.83 -7.88
CA THR A 294 -1.51 -3.13 -8.03
C THR A 294 -2.32 -4.01 -8.99
N VAL A 295 -1.63 -4.90 -9.70
CA VAL A 295 -2.23 -5.96 -10.53
C VAL A 295 -1.53 -7.25 -10.16
N GLU A 296 -2.15 -8.01 -9.26
CA GLU A 296 -1.49 -9.04 -8.45
C GLU A 296 -2.23 -10.40 -8.45
N PRO A 297 -2.64 -10.97 -9.59
CA PRO A 297 -3.32 -12.26 -9.56
C PRO A 297 -2.46 -13.34 -8.88
N GLY A 298 -3.11 -14.17 -8.07
CA GLY A 298 -2.47 -15.27 -7.38
C GLY A 298 -3.36 -16.50 -7.25
N LEU A 299 -2.76 -17.68 -7.40
CA LEU A 299 -3.44 -18.96 -7.19
C LEU A 299 -2.80 -19.68 -6.02
N TYR A 300 -3.63 -20.20 -5.11
CA TYR A 300 -3.16 -20.86 -3.89
C TYR A 300 -3.84 -22.22 -3.72
N ILE A 301 -3.05 -23.29 -3.73
CA ILE A 301 -3.52 -24.65 -3.48
C ILE A 301 -3.07 -25.03 -2.07
N GLU A 302 -4.04 -25.06 -1.15
CA GLU A 302 -3.80 -25.35 0.27
C GLU A 302 -2.98 -26.64 0.47
N GLY A 303 -1.94 -26.56 1.28
CA GLY A 303 -1.04 -27.67 1.57
C GLY A 303 -0.06 -28.03 0.45
N LYS A 304 -0.14 -27.40 -0.73
CA LYS A 304 0.74 -27.69 -1.87
C LYS A 304 1.72 -26.55 -2.17
N TYR A 305 1.25 -25.47 -2.80
CA TYR A 305 1.99 -24.24 -3.07
C TYR A 305 1.05 -23.16 -3.61
N GLY A 306 1.54 -21.93 -3.72
CA GLY A 306 0.88 -20.82 -4.40
C GLY A 306 1.88 -19.96 -5.15
N VAL A 307 1.37 -19.21 -6.12
CA VAL A 307 2.14 -18.27 -6.94
C VAL A 307 1.34 -16.99 -7.02
N ARG A 308 2.00 -15.85 -6.80
CA ARG A 308 1.47 -14.51 -7.04
C ARG A 308 2.53 -13.71 -7.79
N ILE A 309 2.09 -12.94 -8.78
CA ILE A 309 2.95 -12.06 -9.57
C ILE A 309 2.24 -10.71 -9.61
N GLU A 310 2.93 -9.66 -9.23
CA GLU A 310 2.32 -8.36 -9.03
C GLU A 310 3.14 -7.24 -9.65
N ASP A 311 2.46 -6.32 -10.33
CA ASP A 311 3.06 -5.03 -10.63
C ASP A 311 2.22 -3.90 -10.05
N SER A 312 2.89 -2.87 -9.53
CA SER A 312 2.30 -1.55 -9.35
C SER A 312 2.31 -0.80 -10.68
N VAL A 313 1.17 -0.22 -11.08
CA VAL A 313 1.04 0.51 -12.35
C VAL A 313 0.40 1.88 -12.17
N VAL A 314 0.86 2.87 -12.94
CA VAL A 314 0.20 4.19 -13.08
C VAL A 314 -0.76 4.12 -14.25
N VAL A 315 -2.03 4.45 -14.02
CA VAL A 315 -3.05 4.51 -15.05
C VAL A 315 -2.80 5.71 -15.98
N THR A 316 -2.86 5.48 -17.29
CA THR A 316 -2.77 6.52 -18.33
C THR A 316 -4.04 6.52 -19.20
N ALA A 317 -4.19 7.51 -20.09
CA ALA A 317 -5.33 7.60 -20.99
C ALA A 317 -5.58 6.34 -21.84
N HIS A 318 -4.52 5.63 -22.25
CA HIS A 318 -4.59 4.53 -23.24
C HIS A 318 -3.94 3.22 -22.77
N GLY A 319 -3.56 3.14 -21.50
CA GLY A 319 -2.85 1.98 -20.95
C GLY A 319 -2.39 2.27 -19.52
N CYS A 320 -1.26 1.67 -19.15
CA CYS A 320 -0.59 1.97 -17.89
C CYS A 320 0.93 2.03 -18.04
N GLU A 321 1.59 2.72 -17.11
CA GLU A 321 3.03 2.64 -16.90
C GLU A 321 3.31 1.67 -15.75
N ILE A 322 4.01 0.58 -16.04
CA ILE A 322 4.45 -0.36 -15.00
C ILE A 322 5.57 0.30 -14.19
N LEU A 323 5.46 0.35 -12.86
CA LEU A 323 6.49 0.93 -11.99
C LEU A 323 7.56 -0.08 -11.57
N THR A 324 7.17 -1.33 -11.38
CA THR A 324 8.01 -2.46 -10.95
C THR A 324 8.63 -3.17 -12.15
N LYS A 325 9.96 -3.11 -12.27
CA LYS A 325 10.71 -3.55 -13.47
C LYS A 325 11.40 -4.89 -13.32
N THR A 326 11.36 -5.50 -12.14
CA THR A 326 11.88 -6.86 -11.93
C THR A 326 11.23 -7.83 -12.92
N PRO A 327 12.01 -8.66 -13.64
CA PRO A 327 11.48 -9.66 -14.56
C PRO A 327 10.42 -10.58 -13.92
N LYS A 328 9.49 -11.07 -14.74
CA LYS A 328 8.35 -11.88 -14.29
C LYS A 328 8.40 -13.31 -14.80
N GLU A 329 9.41 -13.64 -15.59
CA GLU A 329 9.68 -14.99 -16.04
C GLU A 329 10.10 -15.84 -14.84
N LEU A 330 9.70 -17.12 -14.85
CA LEU A 330 10.06 -18.03 -13.78
C LEU A 330 11.60 -18.17 -13.69
N VAL A 331 12.15 -17.80 -12.54
CA VAL A 331 13.58 -17.93 -12.24
C VAL A 331 13.83 -19.19 -11.40
N GLU A 332 14.73 -20.04 -11.86
CA GLU A 332 15.26 -21.21 -11.14
C GLU A 332 16.63 -20.82 -10.53
N LEU A 333 16.76 -20.85 -9.19
CA LEU A 333 17.94 -20.37 -8.45
C LEU A 333 18.61 -21.50 -7.68
N SER A 334 19.91 -21.72 -7.91
CA SER A 334 20.73 -22.77 -7.26
C SER A 334 21.83 -22.21 -6.39
#